data_AF-A0A4P9VQV0-F1
#
_entry.id   AF-A0A4P9VQV0-F1
#
_cell.length_a   1.000
_cell.length_b   1.000
_cell.length_c   1.000
_cell.angle_alpha   90.00
_cell.angle_beta   90.00
_cell.angle_gamma   90.00
#
_symmetry.space_group_name_H-M   'P 1'
#
loop_
_entity.id
_entity.type
_entity.pdbx_description
1 polymer ?
#
loop_
_entity_poly.entity_id
_entity_poly.type
_entity_poly.pdbx_seq_one_letter_code
_entity_poly.pdbx_strand_id
1 'polypeptide(L)'
;MVLLARQLNILAVDEAYIIGLFHNCGIPLMLQKFPDYLTICREAYDESVDSITEFEDHHFHTNHCIVGYYVAKAWQLSNDIAEIIRDHHHLTPIADKSAYFKGNDQDDLICLLKMAEHICKLYESIGGQSTDHEWEQNKGMILAHMGLSDLDFDDLQELTQDQLGL
;
A
#
# COMPACT_ATOMS: atom_id res chain seq x y z
N MET A 1 2.45 -9.08 -4.12
CA MET A 1 3.59 -8.38 -4.76
C MET A 1 4.44 -9.28 -5.66
N VAL A 2 5.09 -10.35 -5.17
CA VAL A 2 6.03 -11.18 -6.00
C VAL A 2 5.40 -11.73 -7.29
N LEU A 3 4.16 -12.23 -7.23
CA LEU A 3 3.48 -12.77 -8.41
C LEU A 3 3.25 -11.68 -9.47
N LEU A 4 2.71 -10.54 -9.05
CA LEU A 4 2.50 -9.36 -9.88
C LEU A 4 3.82 -8.85 -10.48
N ALA A 5 4.90 -8.78 -9.68
CA ALA A 5 6.22 -8.34 -10.18
C ALA A 5 6.70 -9.21 -11.34
N ARG A 6 6.51 -10.53 -11.23
CA ARG A 6 6.89 -11.48 -12.28
C ARG A 6 6.01 -11.35 -13.53
N GLN A 7 4.69 -11.22 -13.34
CA GLN A 7 3.75 -11.06 -14.46
C GLN A 7 4.00 -9.76 -15.24
N LEU A 8 4.38 -8.69 -14.53
CA LEU A 8 4.66 -7.37 -15.10
C LEU A 8 6.15 -7.19 -15.49
N ASN A 9 6.99 -8.22 -15.36
CA ASN A 9 8.43 -8.19 -15.66
C ASN A 9 9.23 -7.10 -14.90
N ILE A 10 8.81 -6.78 -13.67
CA ILE A 10 9.53 -5.87 -12.78
C ILE A 10 10.74 -6.61 -12.19
N LEU A 11 11.93 -6.03 -12.30
CA LEU A 11 13.19 -6.69 -11.90
C LEU A 11 13.40 -6.71 -10.37
N ALA A 12 12.84 -5.75 -9.65
CA ALA A 12 12.97 -5.58 -8.19
C ALA A 12 12.10 -6.58 -7.38
N VAL A 13 12.21 -7.88 -7.70
CA VAL A 13 11.37 -8.94 -7.10
C VAL A 13 11.70 -9.15 -5.62
N ASP A 14 12.97 -9.02 -5.24
CA ASP A 14 13.41 -9.19 -3.86
C ASP A 14 12.91 -8.04 -2.97
N GLU A 15 13.00 -6.80 -3.48
CA GLU A 15 12.42 -5.62 -2.83
C GLU A 15 10.90 -5.77 -2.72
N ALA A 16 10.23 -6.20 -3.78
CA ALA A 16 8.78 -6.45 -3.78
C ALA A 16 8.37 -7.50 -2.73
N TYR A 17 9.20 -8.51 -2.49
CA TYR A 17 8.97 -9.48 -1.41
C TYR A 17 9.10 -8.85 -0.03
N ILE A 18 10.17 -8.09 0.21
CA ILE A 18 10.44 -7.43 1.50
C ILE A 18 9.35 -6.40 1.82
N ILE A 19 8.97 -5.57 0.86
CA ILE A 19 7.90 -4.57 1.02
C ILE A 19 6.57 -5.25 1.29
N GLY A 20 6.23 -6.29 0.52
CA GLY A 20 4.99 -7.04 0.73
C GLY A 20 4.90 -7.63 2.14
N LEU A 21 6.03 -8.06 2.72
CA LEU A 21 6.08 -8.62 4.07
C LEU A 21 6.04 -7.54 5.17
N PHE A 22 6.62 -6.37 4.94
CA PHE A 22 6.92 -5.40 6.01
C PHE A 22 6.26 -4.02 5.88
N HIS A 23 5.56 -3.68 4.80
CA HIS A 23 4.86 -2.38 4.66
C HIS A 23 4.01 -2.05 5.87
N ASN A 24 3.26 -3.04 6.37
CA ASN A 24 2.39 -2.90 7.54
C ASN A 24 3.03 -3.31 8.88
N CYS A 25 4.37 -3.36 8.98
CA CYS A 25 5.05 -3.76 10.22
C CYS A 25 4.81 -2.80 11.41
N GLY A 26 4.30 -1.59 11.17
CA GLY A 26 3.88 -0.65 12.21
C GLY A 26 2.53 -0.99 12.87
N ILE A 27 1.62 -1.66 12.16
CA ILE A 27 0.26 -1.99 12.66
C ILE A 27 0.31 -2.75 14.00
N PRO A 28 1.10 -3.84 14.17
CA PRO A 28 1.17 -4.55 15.45
C PRO A 28 1.63 -3.69 16.64
N LEU A 29 2.51 -2.71 16.39
CA LEU A 29 3.00 -1.82 17.43
C LEU A 29 1.97 -0.75 17.80
N MET A 30 1.22 -0.26 16.80
CA MET A 30 0.08 0.63 17.04
C MET A 30 -1.00 -0.09 17.86
N LEU A 31 -1.35 -1.33 17.49
CA LEU A 31 -2.27 -2.20 18.23
C LEU A 31 -1.87 -2.42 19.68
N GLN A 32 -0.58 -2.66 19.93
CA GLN A 32 -0.08 -2.89 21.28
C GLN A 32 -0.15 -1.61 22.14
N LYS A 33 0.06 -0.44 21.54
CA LYS A 33 0.15 0.83 22.25
C LYS A 33 -1.21 1.50 22.48
N PHE A 34 -2.12 1.39 21.51
CA PHE A 34 -3.38 2.13 21.48
C PHE A 34 -4.57 1.16 21.49
N PRO A 35 -5.29 1.03 22.62
CA PRO A 35 -6.39 0.05 22.76
C PRO A 35 -7.54 0.22 21.76
N ASP A 36 -7.74 1.43 21.25
CA ASP A 36 -8.78 1.83 20.31
C ASP A 36 -8.33 1.84 18.84
N TYR A 37 -7.07 1.44 18.55
CA TYR A 37 -6.49 1.51 17.20
C TYR A 37 -7.35 0.84 16.13
N LEU A 38 -7.84 -0.39 16.37
CA LEU A 38 -8.69 -1.09 15.39
C LEU A 38 -9.98 -0.34 15.07
N THR A 39 -10.56 0.35 16.05
CA THR A 39 -11.78 1.14 15.83
C THR A 39 -11.47 2.29 14.89
N ILE A 40 -10.40 3.05 15.18
CA ILE A 40 -9.97 4.18 14.36
C ILE A 40 -9.57 3.73 12.94
N CYS A 41 -8.88 2.60 12.79
CA CYS A 41 -8.57 2.05 11.47
C CYS A 41 -9.85 1.78 10.67
N ARG A 42 -10.85 1.12 11.26
CA ARG A 42 -12.11 0.81 10.56
C ARG A 42 -12.86 2.07 10.14
N GLU A 43 -12.92 3.07 11.01
CA GLU A 43 -13.50 4.38 10.69
C GLU A 43 -12.76 5.03 9.51
N ALA A 44 -11.43 5.00 9.53
CA ALA A 44 -10.63 5.57 8.45
C ALA A 44 -10.84 4.86 7.10
N TYR A 45 -10.99 3.54 7.09
CA TYR A 45 -11.27 2.79 5.86
C TYR A 45 -12.67 3.04 5.29
N ASP A 46 -13.65 3.47 6.11
CA ASP A 46 -15.01 3.84 5.66
C ASP A 46 -15.04 5.22 4.98
N GLU A 47 -13.99 6.01 5.18
CA GLU A 47 -13.91 7.38 4.71
C GLU A 47 -13.30 7.46 3.32
N SER A 48 -13.84 8.38 2.52
CA SER A 48 -13.52 8.50 1.09
C SER A 48 -12.71 9.74 0.76
N VAL A 49 -12.22 10.47 1.76
CA VAL A 49 -11.52 11.75 1.58
C VAL A 49 -10.15 11.69 2.22
N ASP A 50 -10.09 11.46 3.53
CA ASP A 50 -8.83 11.41 4.26
C ASP A 50 -8.26 9.99 4.26
N SER A 51 -6.93 9.89 4.25
CA SER A 51 -6.18 8.64 4.32
C SER A 51 -6.18 8.06 5.74
N ILE A 52 -5.94 6.75 5.85
CA ILE A 52 -5.74 6.09 7.16
C ILE A 52 -4.66 6.76 8.00
N THR A 53 -3.58 7.21 7.37
CA THR A 53 -2.49 7.90 8.04
C THR A 53 -2.92 9.23 8.65
N GLU A 54 -3.80 9.98 7.99
CA GLU A 54 -4.34 11.25 8.53
C GLU A 54 -5.25 11.01 9.73
N PHE A 55 -6.09 9.97 9.68
CA PHE A 55 -6.90 9.54 10.82
C PHE A 55 -6.05 9.16 12.01
N GLU A 56 -5.00 8.35 11.80
CA GLU A 56 -4.10 7.93 12.86
C GLU A 56 -3.29 9.10 13.43
N ASP A 57 -2.81 10.01 12.58
CA ASP A 57 -2.08 11.20 13.03
C ASP A 57 -2.96 12.11 13.90
N HIS A 58 -4.25 12.24 13.56
CA HIS A 58 -5.21 13.02 14.36
C HIS A 58 -5.41 12.41 15.76
N HIS A 59 -5.59 11.10 15.84
CA HIS A 59 -5.96 10.41 17.09
C HIS A 59 -4.77 10.04 17.97
N PHE A 60 -3.65 9.64 17.35
CA PHE A 60 -2.50 9.04 18.04
C PHE A 60 -1.23 9.90 17.99
N HIS A 61 -1.26 11.02 17.25
CA HIS A 61 -0.11 11.88 16.99
C HIS A 61 1.07 11.14 16.33
N THR A 62 0.75 10.04 15.63
CA THR A 62 1.65 9.24 14.79
C THR A 62 0.78 8.28 13.98
N ASN A 63 1.31 7.82 12.86
CA ASN A 63 0.68 6.77 12.05
C ASN A 63 1.57 5.52 11.94
N HIS A 64 0.96 4.42 11.47
CA HIS A 64 1.63 3.12 11.35
C HIS A 64 2.75 3.13 10.31
N CYS A 65 2.67 3.94 9.26
CA CYS A 65 3.73 4.08 8.26
C CYS A 65 5.00 4.68 8.88
N ILE A 66 4.85 5.72 9.70
CA ILE A 66 5.97 6.35 10.42
C ILE A 66 6.57 5.40 11.44
N VAL A 67 5.74 4.65 12.18
CA VAL A 67 6.23 3.61 13.09
C VAL A 67 6.96 2.51 12.31
N GLY A 68 6.40 2.05 11.19
CA GLY A 68 6.98 1.05 10.30
C GLY A 68 8.31 1.51 9.70
N TYR A 69 8.45 2.78 9.33
CA TYR A 69 9.71 3.37 8.88
C TYR A 69 10.81 3.18 9.93
N TYR A 70 10.55 3.54 11.19
CA TYR A 70 11.56 3.40 12.24
C TYR A 70 11.88 1.94 12.57
N VAL A 71 10.91 1.03 12.45
CA VAL A 71 11.13 -0.42 12.55
C VAL A 71 12.06 -0.89 11.43
N ALA A 72 11.77 -0.52 10.17
CA ALA A 72 12.60 -0.86 9.01
C ALA A 72 14.04 -0.33 9.17
N LYS A 73 14.20 0.89 9.68
CA LYS A 73 15.52 1.46 10.01
C LYS A 73 16.24 0.65 11.10
N ALA A 74 15.52 0.23 12.15
CA ALA A 74 16.09 -0.59 13.22
C ALA A 74 16.52 -1.99 12.73
N TRP A 75 15.80 -2.56 11.76
CA TRP A 75 16.17 -3.81 11.08
C TRP A 75 17.24 -3.64 10.00
N GLN A 76 17.77 -2.41 9.82
CA GLN A 76 18.80 -2.10 8.82
C GLN A 76 18.37 -2.41 7.38
N LEU A 77 17.07 -2.30 7.08
CA LEU A 77 16.60 -2.32 5.70
C LEU A 77 17.15 -1.09 4.94
N SER A 78 17.22 -1.20 3.61
CA SER A 78 17.70 -0.10 2.76
C SER A 78 16.85 1.16 2.95
N ASN A 79 17.43 2.33 2.66
CA ASN A 79 16.68 3.59 2.74
C ASN A 79 15.46 3.58 1.81
N ASP A 80 15.63 3.03 0.61
CA ASP A 80 14.57 2.95 -0.39
C ASP A 80 13.37 2.15 0.13
N ILE A 81 13.61 0.99 0.76
CA ILE A 81 12.54 0.17 1.35
C ILE A 81 11.90 0.90 2.52
N ALA A 82 12.69 1.52 3.40
CA ALA A 82 12.15 2.27 4.53
C ALA A 82 11.27 3.44 4.05
N GLU A 83 11.69 4.18 3.02
CA GLU A 83 10.92 5.29 2.45
C GLU A 83 9.61 4.82 1.82
N ILE A 84 9.58 3.69 1.10
CA ILE A 84 8.34 3.09 0.61
C ILE A 84 7.40 2.73 1.77
N ILE A 85 7.92 2.11 2.84
CA ILE A 85 7.13 1.82 4.05
C ILE A 85 6.58 3.10 4.68
N ARG A 86 7.30 4.21 4.64
CA ARG A 86 6.82 5.50 5.16
C ARG A 86 5.69 6.10 4.32
N ASP A 87 5.80 5.97 3.00
CA ASP A 87 5.01 6.78 2.06
C ASP A 87 3.88 5.99 1.37
N HIS A 88 3.67 4.71 1.69
CA HIS A 88 2.74 3.83 0.96
C HIS A 88 1.25 4.20 1.03
N HIS A 89 0.83 5.04 1.97
CA HIS A 89 -0.53 5.64 2.02
C HIS A 89 -0.56 7.09 1.53
N HIS A 90 0.60 7.68 1.21
CA HIS A 90 0.71 9.05 0.71
C HIS A 90 0.74 9.07 -0.82
N LEU A 91 -0.29 8.50 -1.44
CA LEU A 91 -0.55 8.63 -2.87
C LEU A 91 -1.42 9.85 -3.11
N THR A 92 -0.92 11.05 -2.81
CA THR A 92 -1.67 12.23 -3.19
C THR A 92 -1.68 12.34 -4.71
N PRO A 93 -2.84 12.51 -5.37
CA PRO A 93 -2.91 12.85 -6.78
C PRO A 93 -2.34 14.27 -6.92
N ILE A 94 -1.02 14.39 -7.05
CA ILE A 94 -0.43 15.67 -7.37
C ILE A 94 -0.95 16.00 -8.76
N ALA A 95 -1.65 17.13 -8.88
CA ALA A 95 -2.15 17.68 -10.14
C ALA A 95 -1.06 17.80 -11.23
N ASP A 96 0.20 17.66 -10.82
CA ASP A 96 1.37 17.43 -11.64
C ASP A 96 1.83 15.97 -11.50
N LYS A 97 1.37 15.09 -12.41
CA LYS A 97 1.75 13.67 -12.48
C LYS A 97 3.27 13.43 -12.52
N SER A 98 4.05 14.48 -12.82
CA SER A 98 5.51 14.48 -12.88
C SER A 98 6.22 14.62 -11.52
N ALA A 99 5.50 14.96 -10.45
CA ALA A 99 6.10 15.27 -9.15
C ALA A 99 6.19 14.07 -8.20
N TYR A 100 5.30 13.08 -8.34
CA TYR A 100 5.28 11.91 -7.44
C TYR A 100 6.13 10.77 -7.99
N PHE A 101 5.86 10.35 -9.23
CA PHE A 101 6.64 9.32 -9.88
C PHE A 101 7.84 9.93 -10.61
N LYS A 102 9.03 9.50 -10.21
CA LYS A 102 10.32 9.84 -10.83
C LYS A 102 10.61 8.96 -12.05
N GLY A 103 9.73 8.01 -12.38
CA GLY A 103 9.93 6.98 -13.39
C GLY A 103 11.02 5.98 -12.98
N ASN A 104 11.11 5.67 -11.69
CA ASN A 104 12.14 4.78 -11.13
C ASN A 104 11.52 3.53 -10.49
N ASP A 105 12.37 2.59 -10.09
CA ASP A 105 11.95 1.32 -9.50
C ASP A 105 11.11 1.48 -8.21
N GLN A 106 11.23 2.60 -7.47
CA GLN A 106 10.42 2.83 -6.27
C GLN A 106 8.95 3.09 -6.62
N ASP A 107 8.70 3.81 -7.72
CA ASP A 107 7.36 4.11 -8.21
C ASP A 107 6.62 2.83 -8.60
N ASP A 108 7.33 1.94 -9.31
CA ASP A 108 6.83 0.63 -9.70
C ASP A 108 6.50 -0.21 -8.46
N LEU A 109 7.37 -0.20 -7.45
CA LEU A 109 7.17 -0.94 -6.20
C LEU A 109 5.97 -0.42 -5.39
N ILE A 110 5.74 0.90 -5.38
CA ILE A 110 4.57 1.51 -4.71
C ILE A 110 3.28 1.15 -5.46
N CYS A 111 3.26 1.25 -6.79
CA CYS A 111 2.12 0.84 -7.60
C CYS A 111 1.80 -0.64 -7.40
N LEU A 112 2.84 -1.48 -7.40
CA LEU A 112 2.74 -2.91 -7.16
C LEU A 112 2.20 -3.24 -5.77
N LEU A 113 2.62 -2.48 -4.75
CA LEU A 113 2.13 -2.62 -3.39
C LEU A 113 0.62 -2.35 -3.35
N LYS A 114 0.16 -1.22 -3.93
CA LYS A 114 -1.28 -0.92 -3.95
C LYS A 114 -2.14 -1.92 -4.69
N MET A 115 -1.68 -2.38 -5.85
CA MET A 115 -2.34 -3.47 -6.57
C MET A 115 -2.44 -4.72 -5.69
N ALA A 116 -1.37 -5.06 -4.96
CA ALA A 116 -1.37 -6.21 -4.06
C ALA A 116 -2.30 -6.02 -2.86
N GLU A 117 -2.35 -4.84 -2.25
CA GLU A 117 -3.26 -4.52 -1.13
C GLU A 117 -4.72 -4.69 -1.55
N HIS A 118 -5.06 -4.18 -2.73
CA HIS A 118 -6.40 -4.29 -3.32
C HIS A 118 -6.77 -5.75 -3.60
N ILE A 119 -5.91 -6.49 -4.31
CA ILE A 119 -6.14 -7.91 -4.66
C ILE A 119 -6.28 -8.79 -3.40
N CYS A 120 -5.52 -8.48 -2.35
CA CYS A 120 -5.60 -9.19 -1.05
C CYS A 120 -6.76 -8.71 -0.18
N LYS A 121 -7.54 -7.71 -0.61
CA LYS A 121 -8.67 -7.14 0.10
C LYS A 121 -8.32 -6.67 1.51
N LEU A 122 -7.26 -5.87 1.64
CA LEU A 122 -6.88 -5.32 2.95
C LEU A 122 -7.95 -4.39 3.53
N TYR A 123 -8.67 -3.66 2.67
CA TYR A 123 -9.84 -2.87 3.06
C TYR A 123 -10.93 -3.70 3.76
N GLU A 124 -11.08 -4.98 3.40
CA GLU A 124 -12.03 -5.90 4.03
C GLU A 124 -11.43 -6.52 5.30
N SER A 125 -10.22 -7.07 5.22
CA SER A 125 -9.62 -7.84 6.32
C SER A 125 -9.13 -6.98 7.49
N ILE A 126 -8.62 -5.78 7.22
CA ILE A 126 -8.16 -4.81 8.23
C ILE A 126 -9.28 -3.80 8.50
N GLY A 127 -9.81 -3.20 7.42
CA GLY A 127 -10.79 -2.12 7.51
C GLY A 127 -12.22 -2.55 7.79
N GLY A 128 -12.58 -3.81 7.56
CA GLY A 128 -13.96 -4.28 7.71
C GLY A 128 -14.93 -3.67 6.70
N GLN A 129 -14.43 -3.12 5.59
CA GLN A 129 -15.21 -2.41 4.58
C GLN A 129 -15.49 -3.25 3.34
N SER A 130 -16.56 -2.92 2.62
CA SER A 130 -16.91 -3.57 1.35
C SER A 130 -16.25 -2.91 0.14
N THR A 131 -15.71 -1.71 0.31
CA THR A 131 -15.18 -0.87 -0.76
C THR A 131 -13.76 -0.45 -0.43
N ASP A 132 -12.88 -0.45 -1.42
CA ASP A 132 -11.53 0.07 -1.31
C ASP A 132 -11.48 1.52 -1.80
N HIS A 133 -11.75 2.47 -0.89
CA HIS A 133 -11.80 3.89 -1.25
C HIS A 133 -10.44 4.43 -1.70
N GLU A 134 -9.35 3.95 -1.10
CA GLU A 134 -8.00 4.34 -1.48
C GLU A 134 -7.66 3.86 -2.90
N TRP A 135 -8.02 2.62 -3.24
CA TRP A 135 -7.88 2.12 -4.60
C TRP A 135 -8.72 2.92 -5.59
N GLU A 136 -10.00 3.18 -5.29
CA GLU A 136 -10.89 3.90 -6.22
C GLU A 136 -10.37 5.29 -6.58
N GLN A 137 -9.74 5.98 -5.62
CA GLN A 137 -9.12 7.29 -5.87
C GLN A 137 -7.85 7.20 -6.73
N ASN A 138 -7.06 6.13 -6.56
CA ASN A 138 -5.70 6.06 -7.09
C ASN A 138 -5.53 5.14 -8.30
N LYS A 139 -6.47 4.22 -8.56
CA LYS A 139 -6.36 3.17 -9.59
C LYS A 139 -6.02 3.73 -10.96
N GLY A 140 -6.67 4.82 -11.37
CA GLY A 140 -6.44 5.41 -12.70
C GLY A 140 -5.01 5.91 -12.88
N MET A 141 -4.38 6.42 -11.81
CA MET A 141 -2.99 6.86 -11.84
C MET A 141 -2.03 5.65 -11.79
N ILE A 142 -2.32 4.68 -10.94
CA ILE A 142 -1.53 3.45 -10.78
C ILE A 142 -1.49 2.67 -12.11
N LEU A 143 -2.66 2.38 -12.69
CA LEU A 143 -2.73 1.64 -13.95
C LEU A 143 -2.07 2.40 -15.10
N ALA A 144 -2.23 3.72 -15.15
CA ALA A 144 -1.56 4.54 -16.16
C ALA A 144 -0.02 4.50 -16.04
N HIS A 145 0.52 4.51 -14.82
CA HIS A 145 1.97 4.35 -14.56
C HIS A 145 2.46 2.96 -14.99
N MET A 146 1.70 1.92 -14.66
CA MET A 146 2.02 0.53 -15.02
C MET A 146 1.74 0.19 -16.49
N GLY A 147 1.17 1.12 -17.27
CA GLY A 147 0.80 0.91 -18.67
C GLY A 147 -0.33 -0.10 -18.87
N LEU A 148 -1.23 -0.23 -17.90
CA LEU A 148 -2.34 -1.19 -17.87
C LEU A 148 -3.67 -0.49 -18.16
N SER A 149 -4.58 -1.19 -18.84
CA SER A 149 -6.01 -0.88 -18.83
C SER A 149 -6.71 -1.55 -17.65
N ASP A 150 -7.96 -1.15 -17.37
CA ASP A 150 -8.79 -1.83 -16.37
C ASP A 150 -8.95 -3.33 -16.68
N LEU A 151 -9.11 -3.70 -17.95
CA LEU A 151 -9.22 -5.11 -18.37
C LEU A 151 -7.92 -5.89 -18.10
N ASP A 152 -6.75 -5.28 -18.37
CA ASP A 152 -5.47 -5.93 -18.07
C ASP A 152 -5.32 -6.17 -16.56
N PHE A 153 -5.82 -5.25 -15.73
CA PHE A 153 -5.80 -5.40 -14.29
C PHE A 153 -6.76 -6.48 -13.80
N ASP A 154 -7.97 -6.54 -14.34
CA ASP A 154 -8.97 -7.57 -14.01
C ASP A 154 -8.41 -8.98 -14.28
N ASP A 155 -7.82 -9.19 -15.47
CA ASP A 155 -7.17 -10.46 -15.85
C ASP A 155 -6.00 -10.80 -14.90
N LEU A 156 -5.19 -9.80 -14.54
CA LEU A 156 -4.06 -9.95 -13.63
C LEU A 156 -4.51 -10.32 -12.20
N GLN A 157 -5.60 -9.71 -11.75
CA GLN A 157 -6.21 -9.98 -10.46
C GLN A 157 -6.74 -11.42 -10.40
N GLU A 158 -7.52 -11.85 -11.40
CA GLU A 158 -8.05 -13.23 -11.47
C GLU A 158 -6.91 -14.25 -11.44
N LEU A 159 -5.90 -14.07 -12.29
CA LEU A 159 -4.73 -14.96 -12.34
C LEU A 159 -3.96 -15.00 -11.01
N THR A 160 -3.85 -13.87 -10.32
CA THR A 160 -3.15 -13.79 -9.03
C THR A 160 -3.95 -14.48 -7.92
N GLN A 161 -5.28 -14.29 -7.90
CA GLN A 161 -6.16 -14.92 -6.92
C GLN A 161 -6.18 -16.44 -7.08
N ASP A 162 -6.25 -16.94 -8.32
CA ASP A 162 -6.15 -18.37 -8.64
C ASP A 162 -4.85 -19.01 -8.11
N GLN A 163 -3.72 -18.32 -8.27
CA GLN A 163 -2.41 -18.81 -7.79
C GLN A 163 -2.28 -18.80 -6.27
N LEU A 164 -2.98 -17.89 -5.60
CA LEU A 164 -3.01 -17.80 -4.13
C LEU A 164 -4.08 -18.71 -3.50
N GLY A 165 -5.03 -19.22 -4.30
CA GLY A 165 -6.17 -20.00 -3.81
C GLY A 165 -7.16 -19.15 -3.02
N LEU A 166 -7.33 -17.87 -3.42
CA LEU A 166 -8.27 -16.91 -2.85
C LEU A 166 -9.64 -16.94 -3.54
#